data_AF-A0A833J9Y2-F1
#
_entry.id   AF-A0A833J9Y2-F1
#
_cell.length_a   1.000
_cell.length_b   1.000
_cell.length_c   1.000
_cell.angle_alpha   90.00
_cell.angle_beta   90.00
_cell.angle_gamma   90.00
#
_symmetry.space_group_name_H-M   'P 1'
#
loop_
_entity.id
_entity.type
_entity.pdbx_description
1 polymer ?
#
loop_
_entity_poly.entity_id
_entity_poly.type
_entity_poly.pdbx_seq_one_letter_code
_entity_poly.pdbx_strand_id
1 'polypeptide(L)'
;MSSYRIPAKPTTYAGTRFRSRLEARWAAFFDLAGWRWEYEPVDYPGWQPDFLIRTSAEPIPVEVKPIEWPDSGKFEAMEKVVLGRGDLEKVRAIEGVECLILGAYLPTFAAGLDGVPFGLTVTLNSNDEGAREHFVDVALLFGGQRSAFDFSVEFGSWHRRIGVGGGKADLPPIEPQAVEAAWRQAGNVVQWRGR
;
A
#
# COMPACT_ATOMS: atom_id res chain seq x y z
N MET A 1 19.35 5.46 20.30
CA MET A 1 19.25 6.44 19.19
C MET A 1 17.99 7.26 19.41
N SER A 2 18.12 8.58 19.61
CA SER A 2 16.99 9.47 19.88
C SER A 2 16.01 9.44 18.71
N SER A 3 14.76 9.03 18.95
CA SER A 3 13.69 9.01 17.95
C SER A 3 13.27 10.44 17.63
N TYR A 4 13.94 11.08 16.68
CA TYR A 4 13.52 12.39 16.19
C TYR A 4 12.18 12.23 15.46
N ARG A 5 11.08 12.58 16.13
CA ARG A 5 9.72 12.47 15.59
C ARG A 5 9.47 13.70 14.72
N ILE A 6 9.64 13.57 13.41
CA ILE A 6 9.27 14.65 12.47
C ILE A 6 7.75 14.84 12.59
N PRO A 7 7.25 16.01 13.02
CA PRO A 7 5.82 16.23 13.16
C PRO A 7 5.17 16.15 11.77
N ALA A 8 4.11 15.34 11.69
CA ALA A 8 3.28 15.27 10.49
C ALA A 8 2.75 16.66 10.15
N LYS A 9 2.80 17.04 8.86
CA LYS A 9 2.26 18.30 8.35
C LYS A 9 0.87 18.02 7.76
N PRO A 10 -0.22 18.48 8.39
CA PRO A 10 -1.55 18.33 7.80
C PRO A 10 -1.59 18.96 6.41
N THR A 11 -2.16 18.25 5.45
CA THR A 11 -2.13 18.62 4.04
C THR A 11 -3.51 18.42 3.44
N THR A 12 -3.98 19.38 2.64
CA THR A 12 -5.28 19.28 1.96
C THR A 12 -5.06 18.83 0.53
N TYR A 13 -5.78 17.81 0.10
CA TYR A 13 -5.81 17.32 -1.28
C TYR A 13 -7.22 16.79 -1.60
N ALA A 14 -7.70 17.02 -2.82
CA ALA A 14 -9.04 16.59 -3.27
C ALA A 14 -10.18 16.94 -2.27
N GLY A 15 -10.14 18.12 -1.66
CA GLY A 15 -11.12 18.56 -0.66
C GLY A 15 -11.02 17.90 0.72
N THR A 16 -10.10 16.94 0.90
CA THR A 16 -9.88 16.20 2.16
C THR A 16 -8.67 16.74 2.90
N ARG A 17 -8.77 16.86 4.24
CA ARG A 17 -7.66 17.30 5.11
C ARG A 17 -7.00 16.07 5.74
N PHE A 18 -5.85 15.69 5.21
CA PHE A 18 -5.04 14.58 5.69
C PHE A 18 -4.24 14.95 6.95
N ARG A 19 -3.98 13.97 7.83
CA ARG A 19 -3.13 14.12 9.03
C ARG A 19 -1.68 14.40 8.64
N SER A 20 -1.25 13.89 7.49
CA SER A 20 0.11 14.06 6.99
C SER A 20 0.19 14.36 5.50
N ARG A 21 1.32 14.93 5.08
CA ARG A 21 1.66 15.10 3.65
C ARG A 21 1.86 13.76 2.96
N LEU A 22 2.33 12.74 3.69
CA LEU A 22 2.56 11.41 3.12
C LEU A 22 1.22 10.75 2.74
N GLU A 23 0.22 10.81 3.62
CA GLU A 23 -1.15 10.38 3.29
C GLU A 23 -1.71 11.13 2.08
N ALA A 24 -1.61 12.47 2.08
CA ALA A 24 -2.08 13.26 0.93
C ALA A 24 -1.38 12.85 -0.38
N ARG A 25 -0.08 12.53 -0.33
CA ARG A 25 0.68 12.05 -1.49
C ARG A 25 0.17 10.69 -1.96
N TRP A 26 -0.13 9.77 -1.06
CA TRP A 26 -0.71 8.48 -1.42
C TRP A 26 -2.11 8.64 -2.01
N ALA A 27 -2.96 9.52 -1.47
CA ALA A 27 -4.24 9.86 -2.08
C ALA A 27 -4.07 10.38 -3.52
N ALA A 28 -3.11 11.28 -3.74
CA ALA A 28 -2.78 11.77 -5.07
C ALA A 28 -2.23 10.69 -5.99
N PHE A 29 -1.45 9.74 -5.46
CA PHE A 29 -0.97 8.59 -6.22
C PHE A 29 -2.14 7.67 -6.63
N PHE A 30 -3.09 7.41 -5.73
CA PHE A 30 -4.27 6.62 -6.04
C PHE A 30 -5.11 7.25 -7.16
N ASP A 31 -5.29 8.58 -7.14
CA ASP A 31 -5.97 9.30 -8.23
C ASP A 31 -5.22 9.18 -9.57
N LEU A 32 -3.89 9.30 -9.56
CA LEU A 32 -3.07 9.10 -10.77
C LEU A 32 -3.10 7.65 -11.27
N ALA A 33 -3.15 6.69 -10.34
CA ALA A 33 -3.30 5.27 -10.65
C ALA A 33 -4.70 4.94 -11.20
N GLY A 34 -5.68 5.82 -10.99
CA GLY A 34 -7.07 5.63 -11.38
C GLY A 34 -7.89 4.80 -10.38
N TRP A 35 -7.49 4.80 -9.10
CA TRP A 35 -8.13 4.01 -8.05
C TRP A 35 -9.10 4.86 -7.25
N ARG A 36 -10.24 4.27 -6.87
CA ARG A 36 -11.18 4.91 -5.96
C ARG A 36 -10.77 4.61 -4.52
N TRP A 37 -10.69 5.65 -3.70
CA TRP A 37 -10.30 5.53 -2.31
C TRP A 37 -11.27 6.28 -1.38
N GLU A 38 -11.32 5.84 -0.12
CA GLU A 38 -11.99 6.51 1.00
C GLU A 38 -10.96 6.78 2.08
N TYR A 39 -11.01 7.95 2.71
CA TYR A 39 -10.09 8.35 3.78
C TYR A 39 -10.73 8.13 5.15
N GLU A 40 -10.00 7.49 6.06
CA GLU A 40 -10.48 7.14 7.40
C GLU A 40 -11.89 6.50 7.38
N PRO A 41 -12.09 5.41 6.63
CA PRO A 41 -13.38 4.70 6.61
C PRO A 41 -13.76 4.19 8.01
N VAL A 42 -15.03 3.82 8.19
CA VAL A 42 -15.57 3.41 9.50
C VAL A 42 -14.88 2.14 10.04
N ASP A 43 -14.70 2.14 11.37
CA ASP A 43 -13.86 1.29 12.21
C ASP A 43 -13.98 -0.23 12.02
N TYR A 44 -12.83 -0.88 11.84
CA TYR A 44 -12.65 -2.28 12.22
C TYR A 44 -12.53 -2.35 13.75
N PRO A 45 -12.88 -3.48 14.40
CA PRO A 45 -12.78 -3.62 15.85
C PRO A 45 -11.36 -3.33 16.37
N GLY A 46 -11.14 -2.14 16.94
CA GLY A 46 -9.84 -1.72 17.49
C GLY A 46 -8.85 -1.11 16.48
N TRP A 47 -9.24 -0.91 15.23
CA TRP A 47 -8.39 -0.30 14.20
C TRP A 47 -9.18 0.47 13.13
N GLN A 48 -8.80 1.73 12.93
CA GLN A 48 -9.18 2.52 11.77
C GLN A 48 -8.02 2.57 10.76
N PRO A 49 -8.19 2.11 9.52
CA PRO A 49 -7.18 2.26 8.47
C PRO A 49 -7.10 3.71 7.99
N ASP A 50 -5.97 4.10 7.39
CA ASP A 50 -5.81 5.42 6.81
C ASP A 50 -6.65 5.56 5.53
N PHE A 51 -6.73 4.50 4.72
CA PHE A 51 -7.59 4.46 3.52
C PHE A 51 -8.31 3.13 3.34
N LEU A 52 -9.36 3.15 2.51
CA LEU A 52 -9.93 1.99 1.85
C LEU A 52 -9.79 2.16 0.33
N ILE A 53 -9.14 1.23 -0.36
CA ILE A 53 -9.13 1.20 -1.84
C ILE A 53 -10.28 0.30 -2.29
N ARG A 54 -11.15 0.83 -3.16
CA ARG A 54 -12.20 0.03 -3.78
C ARG A 54 -11.58 -0.82 -4.90
N THR A 55 -11.80 -2.11 -4.80
CA THR A 55 -11.31 -3.14 -5.73
C THR A 55 -12.49 -3.69 -6.54
N SER A 56 -12.23 -4.61 -7.46
CA SER A 56 -13.28 -5.38 -8.15
C SER A 56 -13.88 -6.50 -7.28
N ALA A 57 -13.23 -6.84 -6.18
CA ALA A 57 -13.65 -7.83 -5.18
C ALA A 57 -13.94 -7.11 -3.85
N GLU A 58 -13.23 -7.48 -2.77
CA GLU A 58 -13.35 -6.83 -1.47
C GLU A 58 -12.44 -5.60 -1.35
N PRO A 59 -12.93 -4.47 -0.81
CA PRO A 59 -12.09 -3.29 -0.58
C PRO A 59 -10.87 -3.61 0.28
N ILE A 60 -9.72 -3.03 -0.06
CA ILE A 60 -8.46 -3.27 0.66
C ILE A 60 -8.20 -2.09 1.60
N PRO A 61 -8.15 -2.31 2.93
CA PRO A 61 -7.71 -1.29 3.87
C PRO A 61 -6.21 -1.05 3.73
N VAL A 62 -5.81 0.21 3.89
CA VAL A 62 -4.44 0.68 3.70
C VAL A 62 -3.96 1.42 4.94
N GLU A 63 -2.75 1.10 5.39
CA GLU A 63 -2.06 1.85 6.44
C GLU A 63 -0.79 2.49 5.85
N VAL A 64 -0.66 3.80 6.02
CA VAL A 64 0.48 4.59 5.58
C VAL A 64 1.40 4.84 6.75
N LYS A 65 2.68 4.47 6.60
CA LYS A 65 3.70 4.68 7.61
C LYS A 65 4.93 5.37 7.04
N PRO A 66 5.66 6.16 7.85
CA PRO A 66 6.99 6.63 7.48
C PRO A 66 7.96 5.44 7.56
N ILE A 67 7.84 4.52 6.62
CA ILE A 67 8.73 3.38 6.43
C ILE A 67 9.72 3.74 5.33
N GLU A 68 11.00 3.60 5.65
CA GLU A 68 12.07 3.48 4.68
C GLU A 68 12.32 1.99 4.48
N TRP A 69 12.05 1.48 3.28
CA TRP A 69 12.22 0.06 3.01
C TRP A 69 13.71 -0.30 2.97
N PRO A 70 14.11 -1.44 3.56
CA PRO A 70 15.51 -1.86 3.50
C PRO A 70 15.97 -2.08 2.05
N ASP A 71 17.11 -1.51 1.68
CA ASP A 71 17.72 -1.65 0.33
C ASP A 71 18.41 -3.02 0.09
N SER A 72 18.17 -3.99 0.97
CA SER A 72 18.85 -5.29 0.96
C SER A 72 18.48 -6.19 -0.23
N GLY A 73 17.43 -5.85 -0.97
CA GLY A 73 16.87 -6.71 -2.02
C GLY A 73 16.21 -7.99 -1.51
N LYS A 74 16.00 -8.12 -0.19
CA LYS A 74 15.46 -9.32 0.45
C LYS A 74 14.08 -9.06 1.03
N PHE A 75 13.13 -9.91 0.66
CA PHE A 75 11.75 -9.87 1.17
C PHE A 75 11.72 -9.95 2.71
N GLU A 76 12.53 -10.84 3.31
CA GLU A 76 12.55 -11.09 4.75
C GLU A 76 12.96 -9.83 5.55
N ALA A 77 13.73 -8.92 4.95
CA ALA A 77 14.10 -7.68 5.60
C ALA A 77 12.90 -6.73 5.71
N MET A 78 12.06 -6.66 4.68
CA MET A 78 10.84 -5.85 4.70
C MET A 78 9.76 -6.47 5.56
N GLU A 79 9.61 -7.79 5.51
CA GLU A 79 8.70 -8.54 6.36
C GLU A 79 9.00 -8.25 7.84
N LYS A 80 10.28 -8.28 8.24
CA LYS A 80 10.70 -7.89 9.59
C LYS A 80 10.32 -6.46 9.96
N VAL A 81 10.30 -5.52 9.01
CA VAL A 81 9.80 -4.16 9.25
C VAL A 81 8.31 -4.19 9.54
N VAL A 82 7.52 -4.88 8.71
CA VAL A 82 6.05 -4.95 8.88
C VAL A 82 5.68 -5.68 10.17
N LEU A 83 6.31 -6.81 10.48
CA LEU A 83 6.02 -7.62 11.66
C LEU A 83 6.61 -7.04 12.96
N GLY A 84 7.74 -6.35 12.88
CA GLY A 84 8.45 -5.80 14.05
C GLY A 84 7.98 -4.41 14.48
N ARG A 85 7.23 -3.68 13.65
CA ARG A 85 6.74 -2.34 13.98
C ARG A 85 5.57 -2.38 14.96
N GLY A 86 5.74 -1.78 16.14
CA GLY A 86 4.68 -1.71 17.16
C GLY A 86 3.46 -0.87 16.75
N ASP A 87 3.64 0.16 15.92
CA ASP A 87 2.54 0.99 15.40
C ASP A 87 1.67 0.29 14.35
N LEU A 88 2.04 -0.93 13.95
CA LEU A 88 1.29 -1.82 13.07
C LEU A 88 0.67 -3.01 13.81
N GLU A 89 0.86 -3.14 15.14
CA GLU A 89 0.29 -4.24 15.93
C GLU A 89 -1.24 -4.29 15.81
N LYS A 90 -1.89 -3.12 15.86
CA LYS A 90 -3.35 -2.97 15.66
C LYS A 90 -3.83 -3.54 14.32
N VAL A 91 -3.03 -3.43 13.26
CA VAL A 91 -3.35 -3.93 11.92
C VAL A 91 -3.23 -5.45 11.92
N ARG A 92 -2.11 -5.94 12.44
CA ARG A 92 -1.77 -7.37 12.50
C ARG A 92 -2.62 -8.17 13.49
N ALA A 93 -3.42 -7.51 14.33
CA ALA A 93 -4.31 -8.17 15.29
C ALA A 93 -5.66 -8.58 14.68
N ILE A 94 -6.04 -8.00 13.54
CA ILE A 94 -7.33 -8.23 12.90
C ILE A 94 -7.24 -9.44 11.99
N GLU A 95 -8.02 -10.46 12.31
CA GLU A 95 -8.05 -11.73 11.59
C GLU A 95 -8.92 -11.65 10.32
N GLY A 96 -8.48 -12.32 9.26
CA GLY A 96 -9.20 -12.41 7.99
C GLY A 96 -9.21 -11.12 7.17
N VAL A 97 -8.47 -10.08 7.60
CA VAL A 97 -8.38 -8.81 6.90
C VAL A 97 -6.97 -8.64 6.34
N GLU A 98 -6.88 -8.62 5.01
CA GLU A 98 -5.66 -8.25 4.30
C GLU A 98 -5.51 -6.73 4.30
N CYS A 99 -4.38 -6.23 4.79
CA CYS A 99 -4.07 -4.80 4.78
C CYS A 99 -2.84 -4.51 3.91
N LEU A 100 -2.93 -3.46 3.09
CA LEU A 100 -1.81 -2.91 2.34
C LEU A 100 -1.05 -1.88 3.19
N ILE A 101 0.25 -2.13 3.39
CA ILE A 101 1.17 -1.26 4.12
C ILE A 101 2.02 -0.47 3.12
N LEU A 102 1.95 0.86 3.23
CA LEU A 102 2.66 1.78 2.34
C LEU A 102 3.69 2.62 3.10
N GLY A 103 4.85 2.82 2.46
CA GLY A 103 5.99 3.52 3.03
C GLY A 103 6.09 5.00 2.65
N ALA A 104 7.16 5.64 3.12
CA ALA A 104 7.55 7.00 2.70
C ALA A 104 8.15 7.04 1.28
N TYR A 105 8.65 5.90 0.82
CA TYR A 105 9.26 5.69 -0.49
C TYR A 105 8.78 4.37 -1.09
N LEU A 106 8.87 4.24 -2.41
CA LEU A 106 8.66 2.97 -3.10
C LEU A 106 9.84 2.03 -2.78
N PRO A 107 9.61 0.72 -2.59
CA PRO A 107 10.70 -0.26 -2.51
C PRO A 107 11.59 -0.24 -3.75
N THR A 108 12.91 -0.36 -3.59
CA THR A 108 13.91 -0.15 -4.65
C THR A 108 14.41 -1.42 -5.32
N PHE A 109 13.99 -2.61 -4.89
CA PHE A 109 14.46 -3.87 -5.47
C PHE A 109 13.42 -4.46 -6.42
N ALA A 110 13.80 -4.70 -7.68
CA ALA A 110 12.91 -5.24 -8.70
C ALA A 110 13.43 -6.55 -9.32
N ALA A 111 14.55 -7.09 -8.85
CA ALA A 111 15.13 -8.26 -9.48
C ALA A 111 14.27 -9.51 -9.21
N GLY A 112 13.68 -10.06 -10.28
CA GLY A 112 12.95 -11.33 -10.26
C GLY A 112 11.50 -11.26 -9.80
N LEU A 113 10.93 -10.05 -9.62
CA LEU A 113 9.50 -9.87 -9.34
C LEU A 113 8.72 -9.66 -10.64
N ASP A 114 7.45 -10.07 -10.65
CA ASP A 114 6.59 -9.96 -11.84
C ASP A 114 6.10 -8.53 -12.12
N GLY A 115 6.29 -7.59 -11.19
CA GLY A 115 5.85 -6.20 -11.30
C GLY A 115 6.69 -5.23 -10.47
N VAL A 116 6.24 -3.97 -10.37
CA VAL A 116 6.98 -2.92 -9.66
C VAL A 116 6.50 -2.82 -8.21
N PRO A 117 7.35 -3.05 -7.20
CA PRO A 117 6.89 -3.02 -5.82
C PRO A 117 6.51 -1.61 -5.36
N PHE A 118 5.46 -1.54 -4.54
CA PHE A 118 4.99 -0.27 -3.96
C PHE A 118 4.63 -0.35 -2.47
N GLY A 119 4.59 -1.56 -1.91
CA GLY A 119 4.28 -1.81 -0.50
C GLY A 119 4.29 -3.30 -0.19
N LEU A 120 3.76 -3.67 0.98
CA LEU A 120 3.54 -5.05 1.38
C LEU A 120 2.08 -5.24 1.77
N THR A 121 1.55 -6.44 1.60
CA THR A 121 0.32 -6.86 2.25
C THR A 121 0.63 -7.63 3.53
N VAL A 122 -0.27 -7.58 4.51
CA VAL A 122 -0.24 -8.43 5.69
C VAL A 122 -1.66 -8.89 6.02
N THR A 123 -1.81 -10.18 6.31
CA THR A 123 -3.06 -10.79 6.78
C THR A 123 -2.76 -11.67 7.99
N LEU A 124 -3.65 -11.70 8.96
CA LEU A 124 -3.63 -12.72 10.00
C LEU A 124 -4.69 -13.77 9.73
N ASN A 125 -4.30 -15.05 9.68
CA ASN A 125 -5.20 -16.18 9.51
C ASN A 125 -5.02 -17.18 10.64
N SER A 126 -6.08 -17.93 10.96
CA SER A 126 -5.98 -19.14 11.79
C SER A 126 -6.02 -20.38 10.90
N ASN A 127 -5.17 -21.37 11.18
CA ASN A 127 -5.30 -22.70 10.58
C ASN A 127 -6.43 -23.51 11.25
N ASP A 128 -6.71 -24.71 10.73
CA ASP A 128 -7.77 -25.60 11.25
C ASP A 128 -7.54 -26.01 12.72
N GLU A 129 -6.29 -25.92 13.22
CA GLU A 129 -5.91 -26.19 14.61
C GLU A 129 -5.99 -24.94 15.52
N GLY A 130 -6.41 -23.79 14.97
CA GLY A 130 -6.48 -22.52 15.69
C GLY A 130 -5.15 -21.79 15.87
N ALA A 131 -4.07 -22.27 15.24
CA ALA A 131 -2.79 -21.56 15.26
C ALA A 131 -2.88 -20.32 14.35
N ARG A 132 -2.53 -19.17 14.93
CA ARG A 132 -2.59 -17.85 14.30
C ARG A 132 -1.26 -17.54 13.60
N GLU A 133 -1.30 -17.28 12.30
CA GLU A 133 -0.11 -16.99 11.48
C GLU A 133 -0.31 -15.74 10.62
N HIS A 134 0.73 -14.90 10.57
CA HIS A 134 0.77 -13.75 9.68
C HIS A 134 1.30 -14.18 8.31
N PHE A 135 0.55 -13.85 7.27
CA PHE A 135 1.01 -13.95 5.89
C PHE A 135 1.36 -12.56 5.38
N VAL A 136 2.59 -12.39 4.90
CA VAL A 136 3.09 -11.14 4.33
C VAL A 136 3.48 -11.40 2.87
N ASP A 137 3.18 -10.45 1.98
CA ASP A 137 3.53 -10.56 0.57
C ASP A 137 3.91 -9.19 -0.02
N VAL A 138 4.66 -9.18 -1.11
CA VAL A 138 5.04 -7.95 -1.81
C VAL A 138 3.86 -7.49 -2.65
N ALA A 139 3.42 -6.24 -2.45
CA ALA A 139 2.42 -5.62 -3.30
C ALA A 139 3.12 -5.05 -4.54
N LEU A 140 2.67 -5.47 -5.72
CA LEU A 140 3.26 -5.17 -7.02
C LEU A 140 2.28 -4.41 -7.92
N LEU A 141 2.78 -3.35 -8.55
CA LEU A 141 2.06 -2.60 -9.57
C LEU A 141 2.25 -3.23 -10.95
N PHE A 142 1.18 -3.13 -11.73
CA PHE A 142 1.09 -3.52 -13.12
C PHE A 142 0.34 -2.43 -13.92
N GLY A 143 0.32 -2.55 -15.25
CA GLY A 143 -0.53 -1.71 -16.08
C GLY A 143 -2.00 -2.04 -15.83
N GLY A 144 -2.84 -1.02 -15.73
CA GLY A 144 -4.29 -1.20 -15.60
C GLY A 144 -4.97 -1.44 -16.94
N GLN A 145 -6.05 -2.22 -16.96
CA GLN A 145 -6.90 -2.37 -18.16
C GLN A 145 -7.93 -1.23 -18.30
N ARG A 146 -8.44 -0.72 -17.17
CA ARG A 146 -9.46 0.35 -17.09
C ARG A 146 -9.02 1.54 -16.23
N SER A 147 -7.80 1.48 -15.74
CA SER A 147 -7.13 2.44 -14.87
C SER A 147 -5.69 2.59 -15.39
N ALA A 148 -4.94 3.58 -14.90
CA ALA A 148 -3.54 3.69 -15.28
C ALA A 148 -2.75 2.47 -14.76
N PHE A 149 -2.97 2.12 -13.49
CA PHE A 149 -2.30 1.01 -12.82
C PHE A 149 -3.31 0.01 -12.25
N ASP A 150 -2.88 -1.24 -12.12
CA ASP A 150 -3.50 -2.26 -11.28
C ASP A 150 -2.45 -2.74 -10.26
N PHE A 151 -2.86 -3.55 -9.29
CA PHE A 151 -1.93 -4.23 -8.42
C PHE A 151 -2.36 -5.65 -8.09
N SER A 152 -1.37 -6.47 -7.74
CA SER A 152 -1.54 -7.79 -7.15
C SER A 152 -0.42 -8.04 -6.14
N VAL A 153 -0.33 -9.26 -5.63
CA VAL A 153 0.76 -9.70 -4.75
C VAL A 153 1.65 -10.71 -5.46
N GLU A 154 2.86 -10.94 -4.97
CA GLU A 154 3.83 -11.81 -5.66
C GLU A 154 3.46 -13.30 -5.55
N PHE A 155 3.17 -13.81 -4.36
CA PHE A 155 2.96 -15.25 -4.16
C PHE A 155 1.49 -15.63 -3.97
N GLY A 156 0.66 -14.76 -3.38
CA GLY A 156 -0.80 -14.93 -3.21
C GLY A 156 -1.67 -14.52 -4.41
N SER A 157 -1.17 -14.70 -5.64
CA SER A 157 -1.56 -13.93 -6.83
C SER A 157 -2.80 -14.40 -7.62
N TRP A 158 -3.69 -15.17 -6.99
CA TRP A 158 -4.82 -15.82 -7.67
C TRP A 158 -5.93 -14.85 -8.14
N HIS A 159 -5.83 -13.56 -7.78
CA HIS A 159 -6.84 -12.55 -8.11
C HIS A 159 -6.18 -11.19 -8.42
N ARG A 160 -6.66 -10.52 -9.49
CA ARG A 160 -6.45 -9.08 -9.70
C ARG A 160 -7.15 -8.29 -8.59
N ARG A 161 -6.68 -7.07 -8.29
CA ARG A 161 -7.31 -6.23 -7.27
C ARG A 161 -8.20 -5.15 -7.90
N ILE A 162 -7.70 -4.32 -8.82
CA ILE A 162 -8.52 -3.23 -9.39
C ILE A 162 -9.36 -3.72 -10.58
N GLY A 163 -8.76 -4.45 -11.51
CA GLY A 163 -9.43 -5.04 -12.67
C GLY A 163 -10.29 -6.26 -12.31
N VAL A 164 -11.19 -6.66 -13.22
CA VAL A 164 -12.11 -7.80 -13.03
C VAL A 164 -11.51 -9.09 -13.58
N GLY A 165 -11.64 -10.18 -12.81
CA GLY A 165 -11.29 -11.56 -13.20
C GLY A 165 -9.78 -11.84 -13.29
N GLY A 166 -9.38 -13.11 -13.41
CA GLY A 166 -7.98 -13.51 -13.63
C GLY A 166 -7.01 -13.28 -12.47
N GLY A 167 -5.76 -13.68 -12.67
CA GLY A 167 -4.65 -13.48 -11.72
C GLY A 167 -3.64 -12.46 -12.23
N LYS A 168 -2.51 -12.29 -11.52
CA LYS A 168 -1.44 -11.34 -11.91
C LYS A 168 -0.89 -11.61 -13.31
N ALA A 169 -0.88 -12.87 -13.76
CA ALA A 169 -0.35 -13.29 -15.06
C ALA A 169 -1.08 -12.63 -16.26
N ASP A 170 -2.29 -12.12 -16.05
CA ASP A 170 -3.05 -11.42 -17.10
C ASP A 170 -2.88 -9.90 -17.06
N LEU A 171 -2.16 -9.37 -16.06
CA LEU A 171 -1.91 -7.94 -15.95
C LEU A 171 -0.73 -7.55 -16.86
N PRO A 172 -0.88 -6.52 -17.71
CA PRO A 172 0.23 -6.07 -18.54
C PRO A 172 1.37 -5.54 -17.66
N PRO A 173 2.63 -5.76 -18.06
CA PRO A 173 3.77 -5.21 -17.33
C PRO A 173 3.71 -3.69 -17.31
N ILE A 174 4.33 -3.08 -16.30
CA ILE A 174 4.49 -1.64 -16.18
C ILE A 174 5.96 -1.26 -16.08
N GLU A 175 6.34 -0.21 -16.79
CA GLU A 175 7.69 0.34 -16.70
C GLU A 175 7.93 1.01 -15.35
N PRO A 176 9.02 0.70 -14.63
CA PRO A 176 9.35 1.35 -13.36
C PRO A 176 9.35 2.88 -13.43
N GLN A 177 9.78 3.45 -14.55
CA GLN A 177 9.81 4.90 -14.77
C GLN A 177 8.41 5.52 -14.80
N ALA A 178 7.39 4.77 -15.24
CA ALA A 178 6.00 5.26 -15.19
C ALA A 178 5.51 5.37 -13.74
N VAL A 179 5.86 4.39 -12.89
CA VAL A 179 5.55 4.40 -11.46
C VAL A 179 6.29 5.54 -10.75
N GLU A 180 7.59 5.70 -11.01
CA GLU A 180 8.38 6.80 -10.45
C GLU A 180 7.84 8.17 -10.88
N ALA A 181 7.45 8.31 -12.14
CA ALA A 181 6.85 9.54 -12.66
C ALA A 181 5.55 9.89 -11.94
N ALA A 182 4.66 8.91 -11.75
CA ALA A 182 3.42 9.09 -11.00
C ALA A 182 3.70 9.43 -9.52
N TRP A 183 4.64 8.73 -8.88
CA TRP A 183 5.01 9.01 -7.49
C TRP A 183 5.59 10.43 -7.32
N ARG A 184 6.43 10.89 -8.26
CA ARG A 184 6.95 12.26 -8.28
C ARG A 184 5.85 13.28 -8.51
N GLN A 185 4.94 13.03 -9.45
CA GLN A 185 3.80 13.90 -9.72
C GLN A 185 2.88 14.02 -8.50
N ALA A 186 2.56 12.91 -7.84
CA ALA A 186 1.81 12.90 -6.58
C ALA A 186 2.48 13.78 -5.51
N GLY A 187 3.80 13.73 -5.40
CA GLY A 187 4.57 14.60 -4.51
C GLY A 187 4.44 16.08 -4.86
N ASN A 188 4.52 16.41 -6.15
CA ASN A 188 4.40 17.79 -6.63
C ASN A 188 3.01 18.36 -6.33
N VAL A 189 1.93 17.64 -6.64
CA VAL A 189 0.57 18.18 -6.47
C VAL A 189 0.21 18.48 -5.01
N VAL A 190 0.81 17.77 -4.04
CA VAL A 190 0.58 18.02 -2.61
C VAL A 190 1.54 19.05 -2.01
N GLN A 191 2.63 19.39 -2.70
CA GLN A 191 3.58 20.42 -2.28
C GLN A 191 3.17 21.83 -2.75
N TRP A 192 2.58 21.95 -3.94
CA TRP A 192 2.23 23.24 -4.54
C TRP A 192 0.84 23.71 -4.15
N ARG A 193 0.76 24.68 -3.22
CA ARG A 193 -0.43 25.51 -3.03
C ARG A 193 -0.38 26.70 -3.98
N GLY A 194 -1.27 26.71 -4.97
CA GLY A 194 -1.40 27.82 -5.90
C GLY A 194 -2.72 27.76 -6.66
N ARG A 195 -3.83 27.96 -5.95
CA ARG A 195 -5.04 28.71 -6.37
C ARG A 195 -6.06 28.69 -5.25
#